data_AF-A0A0K6GLG7-F1
#
_entry.id   AF-A0A0K6GLG7-F1
#
_cell.length_a   1.000
_cell.length_b   1.000
_cell.length_c   1.000
_cell.angle_alpha   90.00
_cell.angle_beta   90.00
_cell.angle_gamma   90.00
#
_symmetry.space_group_name_H-M   'P 1'
#
loop_
_entity.id
_entity.type
_entity.pdbx_description
1 polymer ?
#
loop_
_entity_poly.entity_id
_entity_poly.type
_entity_poly.pdbx_seq_one_letter_code
_entity_poly.pdbx_strand_id
1 'polypeptide(L)' 'MDMYTKAYQRYVEKCHEFGIEAIDLIEFIRNLTTEQVKHMIQS' A
#
# COMPACT_ATOMS: atom_id res chain seq x y z
N MET A 1 -0.78 -6.12 -11.67
CA MET A 1 -1.71 -5.66 -10.61
C MET A 1 -1.48 -6.35 -9.27
N ASP A 2 -1.24 -7.66 -9.22
CA ASP A 2 -1.03 -8.42 -7.97
C ASP A 2 -0.04 -7.79 -6.97
N MET A 3 1.11 -7.27 -7.46
CA MET A 3 2.10 -6.56 -6.63
C MET A 3 1.51 -5.33 -5.92
N TYR A 4 0.76 -4.50 -6.65
CA TYR A 4 0.13 -3.29 -6.11
C TYR A 4 -1.01 -3.64 -5.15
N THR A 5 -1.79 -4.68 -5.46
CA THR A 5 -2.85 -5.17 -4.56
C THR A 5 -2.29 -5.67 -3.23
N LYS A 6 -1.20 -6.45 -3.25
CA LYS A 6 -0.52 -6.93 -2.03
C LYS A 6 0.06 -5.80 -1.21
N ALA A 7 0.73 -4.84 -1.85
CA ALA A 7 1.26 -3.67 -1.16
C ALA A 7 0.14 -2.82 -0.54
N TYR A 8 -0.98 -2.68 -1.25
CA TYR A 8 -2.15 -1.96 -0.75
C TYR A 8 -2.80 -2.66 0.44
N GLN A 9 -2.93 -3.99 0.42
CA GLN A 9 -3.44 -4.74 1.58
C GLN A 9 -2.57 -4.50 2.83
N ARG A 10 -1.25 -4.61 2.69
CA ARG A 10 -0.32 -4.32 3.80
C ARG A 10 -0.42 -2.87 4.28
N TYR A 11 -0.58 -1.93 3.37
CA TYR A 11 -0.83 -0.52 3.70
C TYR A 11 -2.10 -0.34 4.53
N VAL A 12 -3.22 -0.93 4.10
CA VAL A 12 -4.50 -0.88 4.82
C VAL A 12 -4.39 -1.51 6.21
N GLU A 13 -3.72 -2.67 6.33
CA GLU A 13 -3.47 -3.31 7.62
C GLU A 13 -2.71 -2.38 8.57
N LYS A 14 -1.63 -1.74 8.09
CA LYS A 14 -0.87 -0.79 8.89
C LYS A 14 -1.66 0.47 9.25
N CYS A 15 -2.45 1.02 8.32
CA CYS A 15 -3.36 2.11 8.62
C CYS A 15 -4.30 1.75 9.77
N HIS A 16 -4.91 0.56 9.75
CA HIS A 16 -5.78 0.08 10.82
C HIS A 16 -5.03 -0.10 12.16
N GLU A 17 -3.80 -0.65 12.16
CA GLU A 17 -2.98 -0.77 13.38
C GLU A 17 -2.73 0.58 14.06
N PHE A 18 -2.60 1.66 13.28
CA PHE A 18 -2.39 3.02 13.79
C PHE A 18 -3.68 3.84 13.96
N GLY A 19 -4.86 3.27 13.68
CA GLY A 19 -6.14 3.98 13.74
C GLY A 19 -6.30 5.08 12.69
N ILE A 20 -5.62 4.93 11.55
CA ILE A 20 -5.62 5.87 10.41
C ILE A 20 -6.55 5.32 9.32
N GLU A 21 -7.30 6.21 8.66
CA GLU A 21 -8.10 5.85 7.50
C GLU A 21 -7.21 5.70 6.26
N ALA A 22 -7.37 4.58 5.54
CA ALA A 22 -6.62 4.30 4.32
C ALA A 22 -7.23 5.05 3.12
N ILE A 23 -6.39 5.64 2.28
CA ILE A 23 -6.80 6.17 0.97
C ILE A 23 -7.14 5.04 -0.01
N ASP A 24 -7.84 5.35 -1.11
CA ASP A 24 -8.21 4.34 -2.11
C ASP A 24 -7.01 3.80 -2.92
N LEU A 25 -7.20 2.64 -3.56
CA LEU A 25 -6.15 1.95 -4.31
C LEU A 25 -5.58 2.79 -5.47
N ILE A 26 -6.41 3.57 -6.16
CA ILE A 26 -5.95 4.40 -7.27
C ILE A 26 -5.08 5.54 -6.75
N GLU A 27 -5.49 6.19 -5.66
CA GLU A 27 -4.71 7.24 -5.01
C GLU A 27 -3.38 6.69 -4.47
N PHE A 28 -3.41 5.52 -3.85
CA PHE A 28 -2.22 4.80 -3.40
C PHE A 28 -1.22 4.54 -4.54
N ILE A 29 -1.70 4.03 -5.68
CA ILE A 29 -0.85 3.74 -6.85
C ILE A 29 -0.27 5.04 -7.44
N ARG A 30 -1.03 6.13 -7.46
CA ARG A 30 -0.57 7.42 -8.00
C ARG A 30 0.52 8.07 -7.14
N ASN A 31 0.50 7.83 -5.83
CA ASN A 31 1.41 8.45 -4.88
C ASN A 31 2.71 7.68 -4.67
N LEU A 32 2.85 6.47 -5.24
CA LEU A 32 4.02 5.62 -5.04
C LEU A 32 4.72 5.26 -6.34
N THR A 33 6.04 5.22 -6.28
CA THR A 33 6.88 4.63 -7.32
C THR A 33 6.85 3.11 -7.23
N THR A 34 7.11 2.44 -8.36
CA THR A 34 7.24 0.98 -8.42
C THR A 34 8.23 0.43 -7.39
N GLU A 35 9.35 1.13 -7.13
CA GLU A 35 10.36 0.68 -6.17
C GLU A 35 9.88 0.79 -4.72
N GLN A 36 9.14 1.85 -4.36
CA GLN A 36 8.51 1.93 -3.05
C GLN A 36 7.52 0.78 -2.82
N VAL A 37 6.71 0.46 -3.83
CA VAL A 37 5.77 -0.66 -3.77
C VAL A 37 6.49 -2.00 -3.59
N LYS A 38 7.62 -2.21 -4.28
CA LYS A 38 8.45 -3.41 -4.10
C LYS A 38 9.02 -3.51 -2.68
N HIS A 39 9.50 -2.41 -2.11
CA HIS A 39 10.01 -2.42 -0.73
C HIS A 39 8.94 -2.80 0.29
N MET A 40 7.69 -2.38 0.07
CA MET A 40 6.58 -2.70 0.98
C MET A 40 6.27 -4.20 1.05
N ILE A 41 6.53 -4.98 0.00
CA ILE A 41 6.21 -6.42 -0.05
C ILE A 41 7.40 -7.33 0.26
N GLN A 42 8.59 -6.76 0.49
CA GLN A 42 9.83 -7.50 0.76
C GLN A 42 10.10 -7.77 2.25
N SER A 43 9.19 -7.41 3.15
CA SER A 43 9.38 -7.48 4.60
C SER A 43 8.40 -8.39 5.34
#